data_AF-A0A838PHM2-F1
#
_entry.id   AF-A0A838PHM2-F1
#
_cell.length_a   1.000
_cell.length_b   1.000
_cell.length_c   1.000
_cell.angle_alpha   90.00
_cell.angle_beta   90.00
_cell.angle_gamma   90.00
#
_symmetry.space_group_name_H-M   'P 1'
#
loop_
_entity.id
_entity.type
_entity.pdbx_description
1 polymer ?
#
loop_
_entity_poly.entity_id
_entity_poly.type
_entity_poly.pdbx_seq_one_letter_code
_entity_poly.pdbx_strand_id
1 'polypeptide(L)'
;MSAAAAGVGRLIARKEVVICAGSGGVGKTTTSAAIAAGVAAQGRSAAVLTIDPAKRLANSLGLSELGNDERQVDPALLDAAGLGGEGELWAMMLDAKRTFDELVATHAPDEATRDAVLSNPIYRELSNAVAGSQEYMAMEKLHELHQEGRYDLLVLDTPPTRNALDFLDAPRRLARFIDSKSLSFFTSASKAGLGIFGRGTGLLFSVMKRATGVDLLQDLAEFFNTFGGMTDGFRERAERVDALICDSRTTFLLVTSPRTASIEEARYFARKLAAEDLPFGGVVANRVREPIRGAGGARLQTELGKVLEAELARKVGRNLEEQRSLAERDAHNLDLLRKRMGRKPLVVVPELPGDVHDLEGLAAMGEHLFSAEALRS
;
A
#
# COMPACT_ATOMS: atom_id res chain seq x y z
N MET A 1 27.46 8.51 15.07
CA MET A 1 26.13 7.93 15.40
C MET A 1 25.68 7.20 14.15
N SER A 2 25.44 5.89 14.23
CA SER A 2 24.99 5.09 13.08
C SER A 2 23.73 5.70 12.45
N ALA A 3 23.63 5.71 11.13
CA ALA A 3 22.45 6.15 10.36
C ALA A 3 21.15 5.45 10.83
N ALA A 4 21.27 4.29 11.50
CA ALA A 4 20.16 3.57 12.13
C ALA A 4 19.38 4.35 13.20
N ALA A 5 19.94 5.42 13.78
CA ALA A 5 19.31 6.17 14.89
C ALA A 5 18.53 7.43 14.46
N ALA A 6 18.32 7.63 13.17
CA ALA A 6 17.87 8.88 12.57
C ALA A 6 16.76 8.68 11.51
N GLY A 7 16.12 9.77 11.09
CA GLY A 7 15.07 9.76 10.05
C GLY A 7 13.96 8.73 10.28
N VAL A 8 13.61 8.00 9.22
CA VAL A 8 12.68 6.87 9.24
C VAL A 8 13.23 5.69 10.05
N GLY A 9 14.54 5.45 10.06
CA GLY A 9 15.17 4.36 10.82
C GLY A 9 14.75 4.36 12.29
N ARG A 10 14.70 5.53 12.92
CA ARG A 10 14.21 5.68 14.30
C ARG A 10 12.72 5.34 14.46
N LEU A 11 11.90 5.62 13.45
CA LEU A 11 10.45 5.38 13.47
C LEU A 11 10.14 3.88 13.38
N ILE A 12 10.97 3.14 12.67
CA ILE A 12 10.75 1.74 12.33
C ILE A 12 11.65 0.76 13.09
N ALA A 13 12.55 1.26 13.96
CA ALA A 13 13.58 0.45 14.63
C ALA A 13 13.04 -0.76 15.43
N ARG A 14 11.80 -0.69 15.93
CA ARG A 14 11.14 -1.76 16.68
C ARG A 14 9.88 -2.28 15.97
N LYS A 15 9.82 -2.07 14.66
CA LYS A 15 8.66 -2.44 13.83
C LYS A 15 9.02 -3.63 12.97
N GLU A 16 8.07 -4.54 12.88
CA GLU A 16 8.09 -5.72 12.00
C GLU A 16 7.26 -5.44 10.73
N VAL A 17 6.32 -4.50 10.80
CA VAL A 17 5.45 -4.12 9.69
C VAL A 17 5.39 -2.60 9.55
N VAL A 18 5.61 -2.11 8.33
CA VAL A 18 5.44 -0.71 7.94
C VAL A 18 4.46 -0.63 6.78
N ILE A 19 3.37 0.12 6.96
CA ILE A 19 2.37 0.36 5.91
C ILE A 19 2.53 1.78 5.39
N CYS A 20 2.96 1.92 4.14
CA CYS A 20 3.12 3.19 3.47
C CYS A 20 1.82 3.61 2.79
N ALA A 21 1.19 4.68 3.28
CA ALA A 21 -0.08 5.19 2.78
C ALA A 21 -0.03 6.67 2.39
N GLY A 22 -0.95 7.13 1.57
CA GLY A 22 -0.94 8.51 1.07
C GLY A 22 -1.55 8.66 -0.33
N SER A 23 -1.64 9.91 -0.79
CA SER A 23 -2.30 10.24 -2.06
C SER A 23 -1.62 9.59 -3.27
N GLY A 24 -2.30 9.57 -4.41
CA GLY A 24 -1.68 9.16 -5.67
C GLY A 24 -0.49 10.05 -6.04
N GLY A 25 0.58 9.46 -6.60
CA GLY A 25 1.70 10.21 -7.19
C GLY A 25 2.68 10.89 -6.23
N VAL A 26 2.62 10.63 -4.92
CA VAL A 26 3.54 11.20 -3.91
C VAL A 26 4.84 10.42 -3.71
N GLY A 27 4.98 9.27 -4.38
CA GLY A 27 6.17 8.40 -4.25
C GLY A 27 6.08 7.37 -3.14
N LYS A 28 4.89 6.77 -2.90
CA LYS A 28 4.71 5.66 -1.95
C LYS A 28 5.60 4.48 -2.30
N THR A 29 5.47 3.96 -3.51
CA THR A 29 6.24 2.80 -3.99
C THR A 29 7.74 2.99 -3.86
N THR A 30 8.26 4.15 -4.28
CA THR A 30 9.69 4.45 -4.17
C THR A 30 10.12 4.64 -2.72
N THR A 31 9.29 5.24 -1.87
CA THR A 31 9.56 5.35 -0.42
C THR A 31 9.58 3.97 0.23
N SER A 32 8.60 3.10 -0.07
CA SER A 32 8.55 1.73 0.45
C SER A 32 9.77 0.91 0.03
N ALA A 33 10.15 0.98 -1.24
CA ALA A 33 11.33 0.31 -1.76
C ALA A 33 12.62 0.83 -1.12
N ALA A 34 12.77 2.15 -0.96
CA ALA A 34 13.95 2.77 -0.35
C ALA A 34 14.05 2.45 1.16
N ILE A 35 12.92 2.34 1.87
CA ILE A 35 12.89 1.89 3.27
C ILE A 35 13.37 0.44 3.36
N ALA A 36 12.80 -0.46 2.56
CA ALA A 36 13.17 -1.88 2.58
C ALA A 36 14.64 -2.08 2.19
N ALA A 37 15.11 -1.42 1.13
CA ALA A 37 16.50 -1.46 0.69
C ALA A 37 17.46 -0.89 1.74
N GLY A 38 17.12 0.24 2.37
CA GLY A 38 17.95 0.82 3.43
C GLY A 38 18.01 -0.04 4.70
N VAL A 39 16.98 -0.85 4.98
CA VAL A 39 16.99 -1.83 6.06
C VAL A 39 17.82 -3.07 5.69
N ALA A 40 17.73 -3.54 4.44
CA ALA A 40 18.57 -4.62 3.94
C ALA A 40 20.07 -4.25 3.99
N ALA A 41 20.42 -3.03 3.56
CA ALA A 41 21.78 -2.50 3.66
C ALA A 41 22.30 -2.42 5.11
N GLN A 42 21.42 -2.45 6.11
CA GLN A 42 21.79 -2.48 7.55
C GLN A 42 21.96 -3.90 8.10
N GLY A 43 21.94 -4.93 7.25
CA GLY A 43 22.14 -6.33 7.68
C GLY A 43 20.86 -7.06 8.09
N ARG A 44 19.68 -6.51 7.81
CA ARG A 44 18.38 -7.10 8.17
C ARG A 44 17.69 -7.71 6.96
N SER A 45 16.86 -8.73 7.16
CA SER A 45 16.02 -9.28 6.09
C SER A 45 14.75 -8.45 5.93
N ALA A 46 14.52 -7.85 4.77
CA ALA A 46 13.36 -7.01 4.49
C ALA A 46 12.62 -7.47 3.24
N ALA A 47 11.28 -7.40 3.28
CA ALA A 47 10.44 -7.61 2.10
C ALA A 47 9.58 -6.39 1.81
N VAL A 48 9.49 -5.98 0.55
CA VAL A 48 8.56 -4.96 0.07
C VAL A 48 7.46 -5.58 -0.77
N LEU A 49 6.22 -5.38 -0.33
CA LEU A 49 5.02 -5.85 -1.01
C LEU A 49 4.35 -4.67 -1.69
N THR A 50 4.04 -4.77 -2.98
CA THR A 50 3.19 -3.78 -3.64
C THR A 50 1.90 -4.41 -4.15
N ILE A 51 0.87 -3.59 -4.22
CA ILE A 51 -0.43 -3.91 -4.81
C ILE A 51 -0.58 -3.17 -6.15
N ASP A 52 0.36 -2.28 -6.51
CA ASP A 52 0.30 -1.47 -7.73
C ASP A 52 0.72 -2.29 -8.98
N PRO A 53 -0.20 -2.57 -9.92
CA PRO A 53 0.12 -3.35 -11.13
C PRO A 53 1.02 -2.58 -12.11
N ALA A 54 1.30 -1.29 -11.89
CA ALA A 54 2.07 -0.45 -12.80
C ALA A 54 3.58 -0.80 -12.89
N LYS A 55 4.01 -1.94 -12.32
CA LYS A 55 5.41 -2.44 -12.31
C LYS A 55 6.45 -1.46 -11.76
N ARG A 56 6.02 -0.40 -11.06
CA ARG A 56 6.90 0.66 -10.54
C ARG A 56 7.92 0.10 -9.57
N LEU A 57 7.49 -0.82 -8.70
CA LEU A 57 8.37 -1.50 -7.76
C LEU A 57 9.41 -2.36 -8.49
N ALA A 58 8.97 -3.20 -9.43
CA ALA A 58 9.85 -4.08 -10.19
C ALA A 58 10.95 -3.27 -10.91
N ASN A 59 10.56 -2.20 -11.61
CA ASN A 59 11.52 -1.31 -12.28
C ASN A 59 12.53 -0.71 -11.30
N SER A 60 12.05 -0.19 -10.16
CA SER A 60 12.92 0.44 -9.13
C SER A 60 13.93 -0.52 -8.52
N LEU A 61 13.63 -1.82 -8.52
CA LEU A 61 14.50 -2.87 -7.99
C LEU A 61 15.34 -3.56 -9.06
N GLY A 62 15.29 -3.12 -10.32
CA GLY A 62 15.99 -3.78 -11.43
C GLY A 62 15.42 -5.14 -11.80
N LEU A 63 14.15 -5.41 -11.47
CA LEU A 63 13.47 -6.68 -11.74
C LEU A 63 12.61 -6.57 -13.01
N SER A 64 12.67 -7.60 -13.86
CA SER A 64 11.86 -7.68 -15.08
C SER A 64 10.37 -7.89 -14.80
N GLU A 65 10.08 -8.62 -13.72
CA GLU A 65 8.72 -8.96 -13.29
C GLU A 65 8.67 -9.27 -11.80
N LEU A 66 7.51 -9.01 -11.22
CA LEU A 66 7.12 -9.41 -9.88
C LEU A 66 5.80 -10.18 -9.99
N GLY A 67 5.66 -11.23 -9.20
CA GLY A 67 4.44 -12.01 -9.06
C GLY A 67 4.04 -12.17 -7.60
N ASN A 68 3.09 -13.07 -7.35
CA ASN A 68 2.55 -13.34 -6.02
C ASN A 68 3.51 -14.13 -5.10
N ASP A 69 4.68 -14.49 -5.62
CA ASP A 69 5.74 -15.22 -4.92
C ASP A 69 6.92 -14.27 -4.66
N GLU A 70 7.56 -14.35 -3.48
CA GLU A 70 8.65 -13.44 -3.15
C GLU A 70 9.90 -13.71 -3.96
N ARG A 71 10.48 -12.64 -4.49
CA ARG A 71 11.71 -12.68 -5.27
C ARG A 71 12.79 -11.87 -4.57
N GLN A 72 13.93 -12.50 -4.33
CA GLN A 72 15.12 -11.80 -3.83
C GLN A 72 15.66 -10.86 -4.91
N VAL A 73 15.98 -9.64 -4.53
CA VAL A 73 16.73 -8.70 -5.36
C VAL A 73 18.19 -9.14 -5.37
N ASP A 74 18.81 -9.16 -6.55
CA ASP A 74 20.19 -9.63 -6.72
C ASP A 74 21.15 -8.84 -5.81
N PRO A 75 21.86 -9.50 -4.88
CA PRO A 75 22.83 -8.84 -4.00
C PRO A 75 23.89 -8.05 -4.77
N ALA A 76 24.33 -8.53 -5.94
CA ALA A 76 25.34 -7.83 -6.74
C ALA A 76 24.81 -6.49 -7.31
N LEU A 77 23.51 -6.41 -7.61
CA LEU A 77 22.88 -5.16 -8.03
C LEU A 77 22.74 -4.17 -6.86
N LEU A 78 22.46 -4.68 -5.66
CA LEU A 78 22.41 -3.86 -4.45
C LEU A 78 23.81 -3.30 -4.12
N ASP A 79 24.84 -4.14 -4.18
CA ASP A 79 26.23 -3.73 -3.97
C ASP A 79 26.65 -2.62 -4.95
N ALA A 80 26.34 -2.80 -6.24
CA ALA A 80 26.65 -1.82 -7.28
C ALA A 80 25.99 -0.45 -7.05
N ALA A 81 24.80 -0.43 -6.45
CA ALA A 81 24.07 0.79 -6.13
C ALA A 81 24.44 1.40 -4.76
N GLY A 82 25.40 0.82 -4.03
CA GLY A 82 25.77 1.27 -2.68
C GLY A 82 24.76 0.88 -1.58
N LEU A 83 23.87 -0.07 -1.89
CA LEU A 83 22.88 -0.67 -0.98
C LEU A 83 23.31 -2.07 -0.49
N GLY A 84 24.57 -2.42 -0.73
CA GLY A 84 25.17 -3.68 -0.28
C GLY A 84 25.20 -3.83 1.23
N GLY A 85 25.13 -5.07 1.71
CA GLY A 85 25.14 -5.41 3.12
C GLY A 85 24.98 -6.91 3.38
N GLU A 86 25.00 -7.31 4.65
CA GLU A 86 24.77 -8.71 5.06
C GLU A 86 23.29 -9.10 5.07
N GLY A 87 22.38 -8.16 4.81
CA GLY A 87 20.93 -8.37 4.82
C GLY A 87 20.39 -8.82 3.47
N GLU A 88 19.08 -9.02 3.41
CA GLU A 88 18.39 -9.48 2.21
C GLU A 88 17.24 -8.56 1.87
N LEU A 89 17.10 -8.20 0.58
CA LEU A 89 15.94 -7.50 0.07
C LEU A 89 15.11 -8.43 -0.80
N TRP A 90 13.84 -8.58 -0.42
CA TRP A 90 12.85 -9.36 -1.14
C TRP A 90 11.73 -8.45 -1.62
N ALA A 91 11.12 -8.81 -2.74
CA ALA A 91 10.01 -8.07 -3.29
C ALA A 91 8.95 -8.99 -3.88
N MET A 92 7.70 -8.56 -3.79
CA MET A 92 6.58 -9.22 -4.45
C MET A 92 5.53 -8.22 -4.88
N MET A 93 4.73 -8.63 -5.85
CA MET A 93 3.53 -7.90 -6.27
C MET A 93 2.33 -8.79 -6.00
N LEU A 94 1.47 -8.34 -5.10
CA LEU A 94 0.28 -9.08 -4.72
C LEU A 94 -0.65 -9.25 -5.93
N ASP A 95 -1.05 -10.49 -6.17
CA ASP A 95 -2.21 -10.80 -6.99
C ASP A 95 -3.38 -11.14 -6.06
N ALA A 96 -4.31 -10.19 -5.92
CA ALA A 96 -5.44 -10.31 -5.02
C ALA A 96 -6.33 -11.52 -5.35
N LYS A 97 -6.50 -11.83 -6.65
CA LYS A 97 -7.28 -12.99 -7.08
C LYS A 97 -6.57 -14.28 -6.71
N ARG A 98 -5.29 -14.39 -7.06
CA ARG A 98 -4.49 -15.58 -6.74
C ARG A 98 -4.42 -15.81 -5.23
N THR A 99 -4.28 -14.74 -4.44
CA THR A 99 -4.31 -14.79 -2.97
C THR A 99 -5.65 -15.30 -2.44
N PHE A 100 -6.77 -14.88 -3.04
CA PHE A 100 -8.09 -15.38 -2.66
C PHE A 100 -8.28 -16.86 -3.02
N ASP A 101 -7.82 -17.27 -4.20
CA ASP A 101 -7.85 -18.66 -4.65
C ASP A 101 -6.97 -19.57 -3.76
N GLU A 102 -5.79 -19.08 -3.34
CA GLU A 102 -4.88 -19.76 -2.39
C GLU A 102 -5.52 -19.88 -0.99
N LEU A 103 -6.25 -18.86 -0.55
CA LEU A 103 -6.98 -18.88 0.72
C LEU A 103 -8.10 -19.93 0.71
N VAL A 104 -8.85 -20.03 -0.39
CA VAL A 104 -9.84 -21.10 -0.58
C VAL A 104 -9.16 -22.47 -0.59
N ALA A 105 -8.05 -22.62 -1.32
CA ALA A 105 -7.32 -23.89 -1.38
C ALA A 105 -6.80 -24.34 -0.02
N THR A 106 -6.38 -23.41 0.83
CA THR A 106 -5.86 -23.69 2.17
C THR A 106 -6.97 -24.05 3.16
N HIS A 107 -8.19 -23.55 2.98
CA HIS A 107 -9.28 -23.70 3.95
C HIS A 107 -10.38 -24.66 3.52
N ALA A 108 -10.33 -25.15 2.27
CA ALA A 108 -11.17 -26.24 1.84
C ALA A 108 -10.89 -27.49 2.70
N PRO A 109 -11.93 -28.19 3.19
CA PRO A 109 -11.78 -29.39 4.00
C PRO A 109 -11.11 -30.55 3.25
N ASP A 110 -11.25 -30.59 1.92
CA ASP A 110 -10.66 -31.58 1.02
C ASP A 110 -10.50 -31.02 -0.40
N GLU A 111 -9.75 -31.74 -1.24
CA GLU A 111 -9.46 -31.33 -2.61
C GLU A 111 -10.71 -31.26 -3.50
N ALA A 112 -11.70 -32.12 -3.26
CA ALA A 112 -12.94 -32.11 -4.04
C ALA A 112 -13.74 -30.84 -3.77
N THR A 113 -13.79 -30.41 -2.51
CA THR A 113 -14.43 -29.17 -2.06
C THR A 113 -13.70 -27.95 -2.63
N ARG A 114 -12.36 -27.95 -2.60
CA ARG A 114 -11.54 -26.91 -3.23
C ARG A 114 -11.90 -26.77 -4.71
N ASP A 115 -11.85 -27.87 -5.45
CA ASP A 115 -12.03 -27.85 -6.90
C ASP A 115 -13.47 -27.46 -7.28
N ALA A 116 -14.47 -27.86 -6.49
CA ALA A 116 -15.85 -27.44 -6.66
C ALA A 116 -16.02 -25.92 -6.45
N VAL A 117 -15.40 -25.33 -5.43
CA VAL A 117 -15.47 -23.88 -5.19
C VAL A 117 -14.73 -23.11 -6.29
N LEU A 118 -13.49 -23.49 -6.61
CA LEU A 118 -12.67 -22.76 -7.59
C LEU A 118 -13.24 -22.82 -9.01
N SER A 119 -13.94 -23.91 -9.36
CA SER A 119 -14.59 -24.06 -10.67
C SER A 119 -15.96 -23.38 -10.77
N ASN A 120 -16.59 -23.07 -9.62
CA ASN A 120 -17.94 -22.50 -9.57
C ASN A 120 -18.01 -21.13 -10.30
N PRO A 121 -18.97 -20.92 -11.22
CA PRO A 121 -19.10 -19.67 -11.95
C PRO A 121 -19.35 -18.44 -11.06
N ILE A 122 -20.17 -18.58 -10.00
CA ILE A 122 -20.44 -17.51 -9.04
C ILE A 122 -19.17 -17.14 -8.29
N TYR A 123 -18.41 -18.15 -7.83
CA TYR A 123 -17.13 -17.90 -7.17
C TYR A 123 -16.17 -17.14 -8.09
N ARG A 124 -16.04 -17.54 -9.36
CA ARG A 124 -15.13 -16.86 -10.30
C ARG A 124 -15.52 -15.40 -10.53
N GLU A 125 -16.81 -15.10 -10.68
CA GLU A 125 -17.29 -13.72 -10.80
C GLU A 125 -17.10 -12.92 -9.49
N LEU A 126 -17.35 -13.54 -8.33
CA LEU A 126 -17.10 -12.92 -7.03
C LEU A 126 -15.61 -12.70 -6.77
N SER A 127 -14.74 -13.67 -7.04
CA SER A 127 -13.28 -13.58 -6.91
C SER A 127 -12.72 -12.49 -7.82
N ASN A 128 -13.21 -12.40 -9.06
CA ASN A 128 -12.88 -11.30 -9.96
C ASN A 128 -13.37 -9.94 -9.43
N ALA A 129 -14.51 -9.88 -8.70
CA ALA A 129 -14.99 -8.66 -8.06
C ALA A 129 -14.26 -8.34 -6.73
N VAL A 130 -13.81 -9.35 -5.99
CA VAL A 130 -12.93 -9.26 -4.81
C VAL A 130 -11.51 -8.85 -5.22
N ALA A 131 -11.13 -8.99 -6.49
CA ALA A 131 -9.98 -8.29 -7.07
C ALA A 131 -10.13 -6.74 -7.02
N GLY A 132 -11.32 -6.22 -6.69
CA GLY A 132 -11.57 -4.83 -6.30
C GLY A 132 -11.41 -4.52 -4.80
N SER A 133 -11.08 -5.52 -3.97
CA SER A 133 -10.71 -5.42 -2.54
C SER A 133 -9.25 -5.84 -2.34
N GLN A 134 -8.38 -5.32 -3.22
CA GLN A 134 -6.94 -5.61 -3.24
C GLN A 134 -6.28 -5.32 -1.89
N GLU A 135 -6.84 -4.37 -1.16
CA GLU A 135 -6.42 -3.95 0.15
C GLU A 135 -6.52 -5.06 1.21
N TYR A 136 -7.61 -5.82 1.25
CA TYR A 136 -7.77 -6.91 2.22
C TYR A 136 -6.82 -8.07 1.90
N MET A 137 -6.71 -8.44 0.62
CA MET A 137 -5.79 -9.50 0.18
C MET A 137 -4.33 -9.15 0.50
N ALA A 138 -3.98 -7.86 0.46
CA ALA A 138 -2.66 -7.42 0.88
C ALA A 138 -2.41 -7.62 2.37
N MET A 139 -3.40 -7.37 3.21
CA MET A 139 -3.33 -7.61 4.65
C MET A 139 -3.24 -9.10 4.97
N GLU A 140 -3.98 -9.93 4.25
CA GLU A 140 -3.92 -11.39 4.35
C GLU A 140 -2.52 -11.91 4.02
N LYS A 141 -1.96 -11.51 2.88
CA LYS A 141 -0.60 -11.92 2.49
C LYS A 141 0.46 -11.36 3.42
N LEU A 142 0.29 -10.12 3.88
CA LEU A 142 1.17 -9.52 4.89
C LEU A 142 1.15 -10.30 6.20
N HIS A 143 -0.03 -10.74 6.66
CA HIS A 143 -0.17 -11.56 7.85
C HIS A 143 0.44 -12.96 7.66
N GLU A 144 0.26 -13.58 6.50
CA GLU A 144 0.91 -14.84 6.14
C GLU A 144 2.44 -14.74 6.25
N LEU A 145 3.06 -13.78 5.55
CA LEU A 145 4.52 -13.59 5.58
C LEU A 145 5.04 -13.20 6.98
N HIS A 146 4.24 -12.45 7.75
CA HIS A 146 4.60 -12.09 9.12
C HIS A 146 4.65 -13.34 10.03
N GLN A 147 3.72 -14.27 9.83
CA GLN A 147 3.67 -15.53 10.59
C GLN A 147 4.79 -16.50 10.23
N GLU A 148 5.30 -16.47 9.00
CA GLU A 148 6.47 -17.25 8.59
C GLU A 148 7.75 -16.83 9.34
N GLY A 149 7.82 -15.58 9.81
CA GLY A 149 8.96 -15.07 10.59
C GLY A 149 10.28 -14.97 9.81
N ARG A 150 10.21 -14.93 8.47
CA ARG A 150 11.39 -14.92 7.58
C ARG A 150 12.06 -13.55 7.44
N TYR A 151 11.33 -12.49 7.75
CA TYR A 151 11.75 -11.10 7.53
C TYR A 151 11.72 -10.30 8.84
N ASP A 152 12.78 -9.52 9.07
CA ASP A 152 12.83 -8.56 10.18
C ASP A 152 11.91 -7.35 9.93
N LEU A 153 11.58 -7.06 8.67
CA LEU A 153 10.69 -5.98 8.29
C LEU A 153 9.90 -6.28 7.01
N LEU A 154 8.58 -6.18 7.09
CA LEU A 154 7.67 -6.15 5.96
C LEU A 154 7.24 -4.71 5.68
N VAL A 155 7.39 -4.26 4.43
CA VAL A 155 6.97 -2.93 3.99
C VAL A 155 5.87 -3.07 2.96
N LEU A 156 4.66 -2.61 3.28
CA LEU A 156 3.53 -2.63 2.36
C LEU A 156 3.38 -1.29 1.64
N ASP A 157 3.48 -1.32 0.31
CA ASP A 157 3.12 -0.25 -0.61
C ASP A 157 1.63 -0.34 -0.99
N THR A 158 0.86 0.65 -0.55
CA THR A 158 -0.59 0.71 -0.77
C THR A 158 -0.94 1.37 -2.12
N PRO A 159 -2.06 0.99 -2.76
CA PRO A 159 -2.49 1.57 -4.03
C PRO A 159 -2.80 3.07 -3.92
N PRO A 160 -2.86 3.79 -5.07
CA PRO A 160 -3.20 5.21 -5.11
C PRO A 160 -4.70 5.43 -4.92
N THR A 161 -5.19 5.45 -3.69
CA THR A 161 -6.65 5.57 -3.47
C THR A 161 -6.99 6.85 -2.70
N ARG A 162 -7.92 7.67 -3.23
CA ARG A 162 -8.60 8.76 -2.46
C ARG A 162 -9.33 8.21 -1.23
N ASN A 163 -9.68 6.92 -1.31
CA ASN A 163 -10.20 6.09 -0.25
C ASN A 163 -9.17 5.05 0.22
N ALA A 164 -7.88 5.35 0.39
CA ALA A 164 -6.95 4.35 0.99
C ALA A 164 -7.30 3.98 2.45
N LEU A 165 -8.44 4.46 2.95
CA LEU A 165 -9.12 4.04 4.17
C LEU A 165 -10.13 2.91 3.93
N ASP A 166 -10.56 2.69 2.68
CA ASP A 166 -11.33 1.50 2.33
C ASP A 166 -10.56 0.23 2.72
N PHE A 167 -9.23 0.34 2.68
CA PHE A 167 -8.24 -0.58 3.24
C PHE A 167 -8.47 -1.00 4.69
N LEU A 168 -8.86 -0.07 5.56
CA LEU A 168 -9.08 -0.32 7.00
C LEU A 168 -10.46 -0.94 7.26
N ASP A 169 -11.42 -0.64 6.39
CA ASP A 169 -12.81 -1.10 6.50
C ASP A 169 -13.05 -2.40 5.70
N ALA A 170 -12.06 -2.89 4.94
CA ALA A 170 -12.20 -4.05 4.07
C ALA A 170 -12.42 -5.37 4.85
N PRO A 171 -11.67 -5.68 5.92
CA PRO A 171 -11.91 -6.89 6.73
C PRO A 171 -13.34 -6.92 7.29
N ARG A 172 -13.78 -5.80 7.88
CA ARG A 172 -15.14 -5.64 8.43
C ARG A 172 -16.24 -5.69 7.37
N ARG A 173 -15.96 -5.31 6.12
CA ARG A 173 -16.92 -5.40 5.01
C ARG A 173 -17.08 -6.82 4.51
N LEU A 174 -15.98 -7.57 4.39
CA LEU A 174 -16.03 -8.98 4.01
C LEU A 174 -16.75 -9.80 5.09
N ALA A 175 -16.42 -9.59 6.36
CA ALA A 175 -17.11 -10.23 7.48
C ALA A 175 -18.63 -9.96 7.43
N ARG A 176 -19.05 -8.70 7.21
CA ARG A 176 -20.47 -8.34 7.06
C ARG A 176 -21.14 -8.94 5.82
N PHE A 177 -20.41 -9.10 4.72
CA PHE A 177 -20.92 -9.76 3.52
C PHE A 177 -21.20 -11.24 3.80
N ILE A 178 -20.26 -11.92 4.46
CA ILE A 178 -20.39 -13.32 4.89
C ILE A 178 -21.53 -13.48 5.92
N ASP A 179 -21.65 -12.54 6.86
CA ASP A 179 -22.64 -12.57 7.94
C ASP A 179 -24.05 -12.10 7.49
N SER A 180 -24.19 -11.68 6.23
CA SER A 180 -25.46 -11.20 5.71
C SER A 180 -26.51 -12.34 5.73
N LYS A 181 -27.62 -12.10 6.44
CA LYS A 181 -28.77 -13.03 6.57
C LYS A 181 -29.33 -13.54 5.23
N SER A 182 -28.92 -12.97 4.10
CA SER A 182 -29.12 -13.49 2.75
C SER A 182 -28.53 -14.89 2.54
N LEU A 183 -27.32 -15.19 3.05
CA LEU A 183 -26.72 -16.54 2.99
C LEU A 183 -27.55 -17.56 3.78
N SER A 184 -28.02 -17.15 4.96
CA SER A 184 -28.88 -17.95 5.84
C SER A 184 -30.24 -18.23 5.19
N PHE A 185 -30.82 -17.26 4.47
CA PHE A 185 -32.12 -17.42 3.80
C PHE A 185 -32.08 -18.47 2.67
N PHE A 186 -30.99 -18.51 1.88
CA PHE A 186 -30.84 -19.50 0.80
C PHE A 186 -30.46 -20.91 1.31
N THR A 187 -29.63 -21.00 2.35
CA THR A 187 -29.22 -22.30 2.96
C THR A 187 -30.32 -22.94 3.83
N SER A 188 -31.17 -22.13 4.47
CA SER A 188 -32.36 -22.64 5.17
C SER A 188 -33.47 -23.06 4.21
N ALA A 189 -33.57 -22.44 3.03
CA ALA A 189 -34.46 -22.88 1.96
C ALA A 189 -34.03 -24.21 1.31
N SER A 190 -32.73 -24.53 1.31
CA SER A 190 -32.21 -25.82 0.78
C SER A 190 -32.23 -26.96 1.80
N LYS A 191 -32.01 -26.67 3.10
CA LYS A 191 -32.14 -27.66 4.19
C LYS A 191 -33.59 -27.97 4.59
N ALA A 192 -34.51 -27.03 4.42
CA ALA A 192 -35.94 -27.28 4.52
C ALA A 192 -36.45 -27.93 3.22
N GLY A 193 -36.11 -29.21 3.00
CA GLY A 193 -36.47 -29.92 1.78
C GLY A 193 -37.95 -29.73 1.44
N LEU A 194 -38.24 -29.14 0.26
CA LEU A 194 -39.53 -29.13 -0.45
C LEU A 194 -40.81 -28.85 0.38
N GLY A 195 -40.70 -28.37 1.63
CA GLY A 195 -41.74 -28.54 2.65
C GLY A 195 -42.58 -27.31 2.96
N ILE A 196 -42.30 -26.16 2.35
CA ILE A 196 -43.14 -24.95 2.45
C ILE A 196 -43.78 -24.67 1.08
N PHE A 197 -44.63 -25.60 0.62
CA PHE A 197 -45.57 -25.35 -0.48
C PHE A 197 -46.77 -24.54 0.02
N GLY A 198 -46.52 -23.28 0.40
CA GLY A 198 -47.56 -22.27 0.50
C GLY A 198 -47.85 -21.70 -0.89
N ARG A 199 -49.13 -21.60 -1.28
CA ARG A 199 -49.64 -21.23 -2.62
C ARG A 199 -49.14 -19.90 -3.25
N GLY A 200 -48.20 -19.17 -2.63
CA GLY A 200 -47.69 -17.87 -3.10
C GLY A 200 -46.20 -17.82 -3.50
N THR A 201 -45.36 -18.76 -3.08
CA THR A 201 -43.90 -18.69 -3.28
C THR A 201 -43.42 -19.30 -4.61
N GLY A 202 -44.16 -20.25 -5.19
CA GLY A 202 -43.79 -20.92 -6.45
C GLY A 202 -43.81 -20.01 -7.69
N LEU A 203 -44.58 -18.92 -7.65
CA LEU A 203 -44.66 -17.92 -8.72
C LEU A 203 -43.43 -17.01 -8.74
N LEU A 204 -42.95 -16.57 -7.57
CA LEU A 204 -41.72 -15.78 -7.44
C LEU A 204 -40.49 -16.57 -7.90
N PHE A 205 -40.42 -17.86 -7.56
CA PHE A 205 -39.32 -18.73 -7.99
C PHE A 205 -39.33 -18.98 -9.51
N SER A 206 -40.51 -19.13 -10.13
CA SER A 206 -40.65 -19.35 -11.57
C SER A 206 -40.31 -18.10 -12.40
N VAL A 207 -40.61 -16.91 -11.87
CA VAL A 207 -40.24 -15.63 -12.50
C VAL A 207 -38.74 -15.38 -12.39
N MET A 208 -38.10 -15.68 -11.25
CA MET A 208 -36.63 -15.67 -11.16
C MET A 208 -36.01 -16.68 -12.14
N LYS A 209 -36.48 -17.94 -12.17
CA LYS A 209 -36.00 -18.96 -13.13
C LYS A 209 -36.02 -18.50 -14.59
N ARG A 210 -37.03 -17.71 -14.96
CA ARG A 210 -37.23 -17.20 -16.32
C ARG A 210 -36.41 -15.94 -16.65
N ALA A 211 -36.01 -15.19 -15.63
CA ALA A 211 -35.24 -13.95 -15.76
C ALA A 211 -33.72 -14.14 -15.52
N THR A 212 -33.33 -15.11 -14.67
CA THR A 212 -31.92 -15.33 -14.25
C THR A 212 -31.35 -16.69 -14.66
N GLY A 213 -32.16 -17.58 -15.25
CA GLY A 213 -31.76 -18.96 -15.60
C GLY A 213 -31.86 -19.94 -14.42
N VAL A 214 -32.11 -21.22 -14.72
CA VAL A 214 -32.14 -22.31 -13.71
C VAL A 214 -30.75 -22.54 -13.12
N ASP A 215 -29.74 -22.43 -13.97
CA ASP A 215 -28.35 -22.78 -13.68
C ASP A 215 -27.74 -21.83 -12.64
N LEU A 216 -28.01 -20.51 -12.74
CA LEU A 216 -27.52 -19.53 -11.77
C LEU A 216 -28.02 -19.78 -10.34
N LEU A 217 -29.28 -20.18 -10.19
CA LEU A 217 -29.86 -20.48 -8.88
C LEU A 217 -29.25 -21.75 -8.27
N GLN A 218 -28.92 -22.73 -9.11
CA GLN A 218 -28.24 -23.95 -8.69
C GLN A 218 -26.77 -23.65 -8.31
N ASP A 219 -26.05 -22.88 -9.14
CA ASP A 219 -24.67 -22.49 -8.89
C ASP A 219 -24.53 -21.67 -7.59
N LEU A 220 -25.51 -20.79 -7.30
CA LEU A 220 -25.58 -20.04 -6.04
C LEU A 220 -25.80 -20.96 -4.83
N ALA A 221 -26.72 -21.92 -4.94
CA ALA A 221 -27.01 -22.85 -3.85
C ALA A 221 -25.82 -23.76 -3.57
N GLU A 222 -25.17 -24.27 -4.61
CA GLU A 222 -23.95 -25.08 -4.51
C GLU A 222 -22.80 -24.27 -3.93
N PHE A 223 -22.59 -23.05 -4.40
CA PHE A 223 -21.60 -22.13 -3.85
C PHE A 223 -21.83 -21.92 -2.36
N PHE A 224 -23.03 -21.53 -1.92
CA PHE A 224 -23.27 -21.23 -0.51
C PHE A 224 -23.23 -22.45 0.40
N ASN A 225 -23.62 -23.63 -0.07
CA ASN A 225 -23.51 -24.85 0.71
C ASN A 225 -22.04 -25.25 0.93
N THR A 226 -21.22 -25.08 -0.10
CA THR A 226 -19.79 -25.43 -0.09
C THR A 226 -18.95 -24.37 0.61
N PHE A 227 -19.23 -23.10 0.36
CA PHE A 227 -18.56 -21.93 0.96
C PHE A 227 -18.96 -21.70 2.43
N GLY A 228 -20.20 -22.07 2.80
CA GLY A 228 -20.73 -21.91 4.15
C GLY A 228 -19.86 -22.54 5.24
N GLY A 229 -19.22 -23.68 4.95
CA GLY A 229 -18.30 -24.37 5.87
C GLY A 229 -16.97 -23.64 6.12
N MET A 230 -16.59 -22.69 5.27
CA MET A 230 -15.33 -21.93 5.39
C MET A 230 -15.51 -20.58 6.10
N THR A 231 -16.75 -20.15 6.32
CA THR A 231 -17.09 -18.81 6.83
C THR A 231 -16.50 -18.49 8.20
N ASP A 232 -16.47 -19.47 9.12
CA ASP A 232 -15.85 -19.30 10.43
C ASP A 232 -14.32 -19.15 10.34
N GLY A 233 -13.67 -19.85 9.39
CA GLY A 233 -12.24 -19.69 9.12
C GLY A 233 -11.89 -18.29 8.61
N PHE A 234 -12.69 -17.75 7.68
CA PHE A 234 -12.53 -16.37 7.22
C PHE A 234 -12.72 -15.35 8.36
N ARG A 235 -13.64 -15.60 9.30
CA ARG A 235 -13.85 -14.73 10.47
C ARG A 235 -12.62 -14.71 11.38
N GLU A 236 -12.13 -15.88 11.78
CA GLU A 236 -10.94 -15.99 12.64
C GLU A 236 -9.72 -15.33 11.98
N ARG A 237 -9.58 -15.51 10.66
CA ARG A 237 -8.51 -14.90 9.87
C ARG A 237 -8.59 -13.37 9.86
N ALA A 238 -9.77 -12.81 9.61
CA ALA A 238 -9.98 -11.37 9.66
C ALA A 238 -9.63 -10.78 11.04
N GLU A 239 -9.97 -11.48 12.13
CA GLU A 239 -9.60 -11.08 13.50
C GLU A 239 -8.07 -11.07 13.72
N ARG A 240 -7.35 -12.06 13.17
CA ARG A 240 -5.88 -12.13 13.25
C ARG A 240 -5.20 -11.02 12.44
N VAL A 241 -5.73 -10.72 11.25
CA VAL A 241 -5.28 -9.60 10.43
C VAL A 241 -5.51 -8.28 11.16
N ASP A 242 -6.71 -8.04 11.70
CA ASP A 242 -7.02 -6.84 12.48
C ASP A 242 -6.08 -6.70 13.69
N ALA A 243 -5.79 -7.81 14.39
CA ALA A 243 -4.85 -7.83 15.51
C ALA A 243 -3.43 -7.43 15.09
N LEU A 244 -2.93 -7.93 13.95
CA LEU A 244 -1.62 -7.55 13.42
C LEU A 244 -1.55 -6.06 13.07
N ILE A 245 -2.59 -5.51 12.43
CA ILE A 245 -2.64 -4.10 12.03
C ILE A 245 -2.62 -3.17 13.25
N CYS A 246 -3.29 -3.58 14.33
CA CYS A 246 -3.36 -2.83 15.58
C CYS A 246 -2.15 -3.06 16.50
N ASP A 247 -1.31 -4.06 16.22
CA ASP A 247 -0.16 -4.42 17.05
C ASP A 247 0.87 -3.27 17.12
N SER A 248 1.47 -3.11 18.29
CA SER A 248 2.58 -2.18 18.52
C SER A 248 3.80 -2.40 17.61
N ARG A 249 3.95 -3.58 16.99
CA ARG A 249 5.00 -3.94 16.02
C ARG A 249 4.67 -3.45 14.60
N THR A 250 3.44 -3.01 14.37
CA THR A 250 2.99 -2.38 13.12
C THR A 250 3.07 -0.85 13.23
N THR A 251 3.29 -0.18 12.10
CA THR A 251 3.14 1.27 11.99
C THR A 251 2.71 1.71 10.61
N PHE A 252 1.82 2.71 10.57
CA PHE A 252 1.51 3.47 9.37
C PHE A 252 2.51 4.62 9.21
N LEU A 253 3.04 4.76 8.00
CA LEU A 253 3.88 5.87 7.57
C LEU A 253 3.18 6.59 6.41
N LEU A 254 2.82 7.86 6.62
CA LEU A 254 2.13 8.63 5.59
C LEU A 254 3.14 9.27 4.65
N VAL A 255 3.05 9.00 3.35
CA VAL A 255 3.86 9.66 2.33
C VAL A 255 3.03 10.76 1.69
N THR A 256 3.59 11.96 1.59
CA THR A 256 2.93 13.13 0.99
C THR A 256 3.91 13.96 0.17
N SER A 257 3.39 14.94 -0.57
CA SER A 257 4.18 15.96 -1.26
C SER A 257 3.90 17.33 -0.64
N PRO A 258 4.75 18.36 -0.84
CA PRO A 258 4.50 19.70 -0.30
C PRO A 258 3.31 20.43 -0.97
N ARG A 259 2.59 19.78 -1.90
CA ARG A 259 1.39 20.33 -2.53
C ARG A 259 0.23 20.36 -1.53
N THR A 260 -0.53 21.44 -1.55
CA THR A 260 -1.68 21.66 -0.65
C THR A 260 -2.69 20.50 -0.65
N ALA A 261 -3.03 19.97 -1.83
CA ALA A 261 -3.96 18.85 -1.96
C ALA A 261 -3.44 17.57 -1.25
N SER A 262 -2.18 17.21 -1.48
CA SER A 262 -1.55 16.04 -0.84
C SER A 262 -1.45 16.19 0.69
N ILE A 263 -1.22 17.41 1.18
CA ILE A 263 -1.16 17.70 2.62
C ILE A 263 -2.53 17.57 3.28
N GLU A 264 -3.60 18.08 2.65
CA GLU A 264 -4.95 17.92 3.19
C GLU A 264 -5.39 16.44 3.18
N GLU A 265 -5.03 15.67 2.15
CA GLU A 265 -5.25 14.23 2.14
C GLU A 265 -4.49 13.53 3.28
N ALA A 266 -3.18 13.80 3.43
CA ALA A 266 -2.39 13.22 4.53
C ALA A 266 -2.97 13.56 5.93
N ARG A 267 -3.49 14.78 6.10
CA ARG A 267 -4.19 15.18 7.33
C ARG A 267 -5.48 14.41 7.56
N TYR A 268 -6.27 14.22 6.51
CA TYR A 268 -7.48 13.41 6.57
C TYR A 268 -7.16 11.97 6.97
N PHE A 269 -6.12 11.38 6.36
CA PHE A 269 -5.62 10.05 6.72
C PHE A 269 -5.17 9.96 8.18
N ALA A 270 -4.35 10.90 8.65
CA ALA A 270 -3.86 10.89 10.03
C ALA A 270 -5.01 10.95 11.06
N ARG A 271 -6.07 11.74 10.79
CA ARG A 271 -7.26 11.79 11.66
C ARG A 271 -8.01 10.47 11.69
N LYS A 272 -8.04 9.76 10.57
CA LYS A 272 -8.72 8.48 10.44
C LYS A 272 -7.96 7.35 11.12
N LEU A 273 -6.63 7.31 10.98
CA LEU A 273 -5.78 6.42 11.77
C LEU A 273 -6.01 6.63 13.28
N ALA A 274 -6.11 7.89 13.72
CA ALA A 274 -6.40 8.20 15.12
C ALA A 274 -7.82 7.82 15.55
N ALA A 275 -8.81 7.87 14.66
CA ALA A 275 -10.20 7.51 14.96
C ALA A 275 -10.41 5.99 15.10
N GLU A 276 -9.58 5.19 14.43
CA GLU A 276 -9.59 3.71 14.50
C GLU A 276 -8.49 3.17 15.45
N ASP A 277 -7.87 4.02 16.26
CA ASP A 277 -6.79 3.66 17.21
C ASP A 277 -5.58 2.93 16.56
N LEU A 278 -5.29 3.25 15.30
CA LEU A 278 -4.23 2.58 14.54
C LEU A 278 -2.84 3.18 14.81
N PRO A 279 -1.77 2.35 14.83
CA PRO A 279 -0.41 2.81 15.07
C PRO A 279 0.09 3.80 13.99
N PHE A 280 0.18 5.09 14.32
CA PHE A 280 0.69 6.11 13.39
C PHE A 280 2.11 6.56 13.75
N GLY A 281 3.08 6.27 12.88
CA GLY A 281 4.51 6.49 13.13
C GLY A 281 5.00 7.89 12.78
N GLY A 282 4.50 8.47 11.68
CA GLY A 282 4.92 9.79 11.22
C GLY A 282 4.63 10.00 9.74
N VAL A 283 5.21 11.06 9.19
CA VAL A 283 5.01 11.48 7.80
C VAL A 283 6.34 11.58 7.07
N VAL A 284 6.38 11.16 5.82
CA VAL A 284 7.44 11.44 4.84
C VAL A 284 6.91 12.48 3.87
N ALA A 285 7.47 13.70 3.90
CA ALA A 285 7.25 14.72 2.90
C ALA A 285 8.28 14.56 1.78
N ASN A 286 7.84 14.03 0.65
CA ASN A 286 8.64 13.74 -0.51
C ASN A 286 8.60 14.88 -1.55
N ARG A 287 9.63 14.96 -2.40
CA ARG A 287 9.75 15.94 -3.50
C ARG A 287 9.71 17.38 -3.02
N VAL A 288 10.42 17.67 -1.93
CA VAL A 288 10.50 19.01 -1.35
C VAL A 288 11.58 19.83 -2.05
N ARG A 289 11.22 20.99 -2.59
CA ARG A 289 12.23 21.90 -3.16
C ARG A 289 13.01 22.58 -2.04
N GLU A 290 14.33 22.52 -2.15
CA GLU A 290 15.20 23.20 -1.21
C GLU A 290 15.20 24.71 -1.43
N PRO A 291 15.26 25.53 -0.36
CA PRO A 291 15.40 26.97 -0.48
C PRO A 291 16.69 27.35 -1.24
N ILE A 292 16.54 27.97 -2.41
CA ILE A 292 17.68 28.41 -3.20
C ILE A 292 18.30 29.67 -2.59
N ARG A 293 19.48 29.52 -1.97
CA ARG A 293 20.25 30.63 -1.38
C ARG A 293 21.02 31.41 -2.46
N GLY A 294 21.30 32.69 -2.22
CA GLY A 294 22.18 33.51 -3.07
C GLY A 294 21.48 34.69 -3.78
N ALA A 295 22.11 35.19 -4.85
CA ALA A 295 21.62 36.34 -5.62
C ALA A 295 20.25 36.08 -6.27
N GLY A 296 19.34 37.07 -6.23
CA GLY A 296 18.01 36.99 -6.86
C GLY A 296 18.06 36.95 -8.38
N GLY A 297 16.93 36.58 -9.00
CA GLY A 297 16.82 36.39 -10.46
C GLY A 297 17.30 37.59 -11.28
N ALA A 298 16.99 38.81 -10.83
CA ALA A 298 17.43 40.05 -11.48
C ALA A 298 18.95 40.22 -11.49
N ARG A 299 19.61 39.94 -10.36
CA ARG A 299 21.08 40.02 -10.26
C ARG A 299 21.75 38.93 -11.08
N LEU A 300 21.21 37.70 -11.06
CA LEU A 300 21.72 36.61 -11.89
C LEU A 300 21.58 36.94 -13.38
N GLN A 301 20.45 37.51 -13.80
CA GLN A 301 20.23 37.96 -15.16
C GLN A 301 21.29 39.00 -15.59
N THR A 302 21.58 40.00 -14.74
CA THR A 302 22.59 41.02 -15.05
C THR A 302 23.98 40.42 -15.20
N GLU A 303 24.37 39.48 -14.34
CA GLU A 303 25.68 38.83 -14.41
C GLU A 303 25.79 37.90 -15.62
N LEU A 304 24.76 37.07 -15.87
CA LEU A 304 24.74 36.16 -17.02
C LEU A 304 24.65 36.91 -18.35
N GLY A 305 24.04 38.10 -18.39
CA GLY A 305 23.99 38.93 -19.59
C GLY A 305 25.37 39.41 -20.07
N LYS A 306 26.43 39.25 -19.27
CA LYS A 306 27.82 39.52 -19.66
C LYS A 306 28.44 38.38 -20.48
N VAL A 307 27.87 37.18 -20.41
CA VAL A 307 28.45 35.94 -20.99
C VAL A 307 27.47 35.14 -21.86
N LEU A 308 26.17 35.34 -21.70
CA LEU A 308 25.09 34.70 -22.46
C LEU A 308 24.30 35.73 -23.27
N GLU A 309 23.59 35.26 -24.29
CA GLU A 309 22.61 36.07 -25.00
C GLU A 309 21.54 36.63 -24.04
N ALA A 310 21.11 37.87 -24.28
CA ALA A 310 20.22 38.60 -23.38
C ALA A 310 18.88 37.89 -23.12
N GLU A 311 18.36 37.16 -24.11
CA GLU A 311 17.14 36.38 -23.95
C GLU A 311 17.34 35.17 -23.03
N LEU A 312 18.46 34.45 -23.19
CA LEU A 312 18.77 33.29 -22.37
C LEU A 312 19.03 33.71 -20.92
N ALA A 313 19.81 34.77 -20.69
CA ALA A 313 20.05 35.32 -19.36
C ALA A 313 18.74 35.72 -18.66
N ARG A 314 17.79 36.31 -19.40
CA ARG A 314 16.45 36.66 -18.88
C ARG A 314 15.61 35.42 -18.56
N LYS A 315 15.67 34.37 -19.39
CA LYS A 315 14.98 33.10 -19.13
C LYS A 315 15.51 32.43 -17.87
N VAL A 316 16.83 32.37 -17.70
CA VAL A 316 17.47 31.80 -16.49
C VAL A 316 17.12 32.60 -15.24
N GLY A 317 17.19 33.94 -15.30
CA GLY A 317 16.82 34.79 -14.16
C GLY A 317 15.36 34.63 -13.73
N ARG A 318 14.42 34.54 -14.68
CA ARG A 318 13.00 34.25 -14.38
C ARG A 318 12.80 32.87 -13.81
N ASN A 319 13.43 31.85 -14.37
CA ASN A 319 13.32 30.49 -13.89
C ASN A 319 13.83 30.34 -12.44
N LEU A 320 14.93 31.01 -12.09
CA LEU A 320 15.41 31.05 -10.70
C LEU A 320 14.36 31.62 -9.74
N GLU A 321 13.70 32.72 -10.11
CA GLU A 321 12.69 33.36 -9.27
C GLU A 321 11.43 32.48 -9.12
N GLU A 322 11.03 31.79 -10.19
CA GLU A 322 9.95 30.80 -10.14
C GLU A 322 10.31 29.64 -9.21
N GLN A 323 11.51 29.07 -9.31
CA GLN A 323 11.97 27.99 -8.43
C GLN A 323 12.04 28.43 -6.96
N ARG A 324 12.47 29.67 -6.69
CA ARG A 324 12.45 30.24 -5.33
C ARG A 324 11.03 30.33 -4.79
N SER A 325 10.10 30.87 -5.56
CA SER A 325 8.71 30.98 -5.13
C SER A 325 8.07 29.61 -4.87
N LEU A 326 8.42 28.59 -5.67
CA LEU A 326 7.97 27.21 -5.42
C LEU A 326 8.58 26.64 -4.13
N ALA A 327 9.89 26.82 -3.89
CA ALA A 327 10.54 26.36 -2.66
C ALA A 327 9.97 27.05 -1.39
N GLU A 328 9.68 28.35 -1.46
CA GLU A 328 9.03 29.09 -0.38
C GLU A 328 7.62 28.58 -0.08
N ARG A 329 6.84 28.26 -1.13
CA ARG A 329 5.53 27.63 -0.98
C ARG A 329 5.63 26.24 -0.35
N ASP A 330 6.60 25.44 -0.79
CA ASP A 330 6.83 24.11 -0.24
C ASP A 330 7.17 24.22 1.27
N ALA A 331 8.09 25.11 1.64
CA ALA A 331 8.44 25.37 3.03
C ALA A 331 7.24 25.84 3.88
N HIS A 332 6.43 26.77 3.36
CA HIS A 332 5.23 27.25 4.03
C HIS A 332 4.22 26.11 4.28
N ASN A 333 3.97 25.30 3.26
CA ASN A 333 3.04 24.18 3.34
C ASN A 333 3.53 23.10 4.32
N LEU A 334 4.84 22.85 4.39
CA LEU A 334 5.41 21.92 5.37
C LEU A 334 5.33 22.44 6.80
N ASP A 335 5.52 23.74 7.03
CA ASP A 335 5.29 24.35 8.35
C ASP A 335 3.83 24.18 8.80
N LEU A 336 2.87 24.38 7.89
CA LEU A 336 1.46 24.10 8.17
C LEU A 336 1.23 22.62 8.48
N LEU A 337 1.83 21.70 7.73
CA LEU A 337 1.73 20.27 8.01
C LEU A 337 2.28 19.94 9.40
N ARG A 338 3.48 20.42 9.74
CA ARG A 338 4.12 20.19 11.06
C ARG A 338 3.24 20.67 12.21
N LYS A 339 2.78 21.92 12.16
CA LYS A 339 1.89 22.50 13.18
C LYS A 339 0.64 21.65 13.41
N ARG A 340 0.12 21.02 12.36
CA ARG A 340 -1.11 20.23 12.41
C ARG A 340 -0.88 18.74 12.72
N MET A 341 0.30 18.20 12.46
CA MET A 341 0.70 16.83 12.85
C MET A 341 1.20 16.74 14.30
N GLY A 342 1.38 17.88 14.97
CA GLY A 342 1.73 17.94 16.38
C GLY A 342 3.13 17.40 16.64
N ARG A 343 3.26 16.43 17.55
CA ARG A 343 4.55 15.83 17.92
C ARG A 343 4.98 14.67 17.02
N LYS A 344 4.18 14.32 16.00
CA LYS A 344 4.51 13.22 15.11
C LYS A 344 5.70 13.60 14.22
N PRO A 345 6.71 12.73 14.10
CA PRO A 345 7.87 12.97 13.25
C PRO A 345 7.50 13.27 11.79
N LEU A 346 8.18 14.25 11.19
CA LEU A 346 8.11 14.56 9.77
C LEU A 346 9.50 14.40 9.18
N VAL A 347 9.68 13.42 8.31
CA VAL A 347 10.89 13.15 7.51
C VAL A 347 10.75 13.89 6.19
N VAL A 348 11.77 14.67 5.82
CA VAL A 348 11.77 15.44 4.55
C VAL A 348 12.73 14.77 3.57
N VAL A 349 12.23 14.52 2.35
CA VAL A 349 13.03 14.06 1.21
C VAL A 349 12.96 15.13 0.12
N PRO A 350 14.11 15.67 -0.33
CA PRO A 350 14.13 16.71 -1.34
C PRO A 350 13.66 16.19 -2.70
N GLU A 351 13.32 17.11 -3.60
CA GLU A 351 13.16 16.79 -5.02
C GLU A 351 14.53 16.43 -5.61
N LEU A 352 14.71 15.14 -5.92
CA LEU A 352 15.93 14.66 -6.54
C LEU A 352 16.03 15.13 -8.00
N PRO A 353 17.24 15.26 -8.57
CA PRO A 353 17.45 15.74 -9.94
C PRO A 353 16.81 14.87 -11.05
N GLY A 354 16.38 13.65 -10.72
CA GLY A 354 15.75 12.70 -11.64
C GLY A 354 14.65 11.88 -10.96
N ASP A 355 13.94 11.09 -11.77
CA ASP A 355 12.93 10.16 -11.26
C ASP A 355 13.59 8.97 -10.56
N VAL A 356 13.04 8.56 -9.42
CA VAL A 356 13.48 7.35 -8.71
C VAL A 356 12.83 6.14 -9.37
N HIS A 357 13.60 5.43 -10.18
CA HIS A 357 13.14 4.26 -10.95
C HIS A 357 14.16 3.13 -11.04
N ASP A 358 15.26 3.20 -10.29
CA ASP A 358 16.32 2.21 -10.20
C ASP A 358 16.94 2.20 -8.79
N LEU A 359 17.86 1.26 -8.55
CA LEU A 359 18.50 1.09 -7.25
C LEU A 359 19.37 2.29 -6.85
N GLU A 360 20.00 2.99 -7.81
CA GLU A 360 20.77 4.21 -7.53
C GLU A 360 19.88 5.34 -7.03
N GLY A 361 18.71 5.53 -7.66
CA GLY A 361 17.70 6.47 -7.20
C GLY A 361 17.14 6.10 -5.83
N LEU A 362 16.95 4.81 -5.54
CA LEU A 362 16.53 4.33 -4.22
C LEU A 362 17.62 4.58 -3.17
N ALA A 363 18.89 4.40 -3.51
CA ALA A 363 20.02 4.70 -2.63
C ALA A 363 20.07 6.18 -2.28
N ALA A 364 19.99 7.06 -3.29
CA ALA A 364 19.94 8.52 -3.10
C ALA A 364 18.74 8.95 -2.25
N MET A 365 17.56 8.36 -2.48
CA MET A 365 16.39 8.61 -1.63
C MET A 365 16.60 8.10 -0.19
N GLY A 366 17.26 6.95 -0.03
CA GLY A 366 17.60 6.32 1.23
C GLY A 366 18.50 7.20 2.11
N GLU A 367 19.49 7.88 1.52
CA GLU A 367 20.37 8.81 2.25
C GLU A 367 19.55 9.87 3.01
N HIS A 368 18.52 10.44 2.36
CA HIS A 368 17.65 11.40 3.00
C HIS A 368 16.69 10.76 4.01
N LEU A 369 16.08 9.62 3.68
CA LEU A 369 15.14 8.91 4.55
C LEU A 369 15.76 8.49 5.88
N PHE A 370 17.03 8.09 5.88
CA PHE A 370 17.75 7.63 7.08
C PHE A 370 18.65 8.71 7.71
N SER A 371 18.69 9.93 7.16
CA SER A 371 19.49 11.04 7.72
C SER A 371 18.90 11.62 9.03
N ALA A 372 19.77 12.17 9.88
CA ALA A 372 19.35 12.85 11.12
C ALA A 372 18.75 14.24 10.86
N GLU A 373 19.10 14.87 9.74
CA GLU A 373 18.54 16.13 9.27
C GLU A 373 17.07 15.98 8.87
N ALA A 374 16.65 14.78 8.45
CA ALA A 374 15.25 14.53 8.18
C ALA A 374 14.32 14.78 9.38
N LEU A 375 14.83 14.88 10.62
CA LEU A 375 14.04 15.15 11.83
C LEU A 375 14.23 16.55 12.43
N ARG A 376 15.03 17.44 11.82
CA ARG A 376 15.28 18.82 12.31
C ARG A 376 15.35 19.76 11.11
N SER A 377 14.51 20.78 10.98
CA SER A 377 14.32 21.91 11.90
C SER A 377 12.99 22.60 11.66
#